data_AF-A0A1C4YZB1-F1
#
_entry.id   AF-A0A1C4YZB1-F1
#
_cell.length_a   1.000
_cell.length_b   1.000
_cell.length_c   1.000
_cell.angle_alpha   90.00
_cell.angle_beta   90.00
_cell.angle_gamma   90.00
#
_symmetry.space_group_name_H-M   'P 1'
#
loop_
_entity.id
_entity.type
_entity.pdbx_description
1 polymer ?
#
loop_
_entity_poly.entity_id
_entity_poly.type
_entity_poly.pdbx_seq_one_letter_code
_entity_poly.pdbx_strand_id
1 'polypeptide(L)'
;MSFRASTIRIEVFSGRGEPYGVVEKAMAEAARAAANGDEYDEVWCVFDVEAPRAHSRLAPALALAARHDIRCAISNPCFEVYLLLHYEELTAYLTSSEASRRLEQHPCGYSLRGKQVDFEALRPGRAEAFGRAARPEGLHLGKPVVARNPSTSVPGLVTALVSHNGPHFSIQ
;
A
#
# COMPACT_ATOMS: atom_id res chain seq x y z
N MET A 1 9.72 -22.44 28.79
CA MET A 1 9.74 -21.18 28.01
C MET A 1 9.31 -21.53 26.59
N SER A 2 8.08 -21.16 26.21
CA SER A 2 7.59 -21.36 24.84
C SER A 2 7.86 -20.09 24.05
N PHE A 3 8.70 -20.18 23.03
CA PHE A 3 8.84 -19.14 22.02
C PHE A 3 7.80 -19.45 20.94
N ARG A 4 6.74 -18.64 20.83
CA ARG A 4 5.90 -18.62 19.63
C ARG A 4 6.60 -17.74 18.62
N ALA A 5 7.16 -18.34 17.56
CA ALA A 5 7.35 -17.60 16.33
C ALA A 5 5.95 -17.20 15.85
N SER A 6 5.67 -15.91 15.74
CA SER A 6 4.45 -15.42 15.12
C SER A 6 4.51 -15.81 13.64
N THR A 7 3.88 -16.91 13.26
CA THR A 7 3.81 -17.31 11.84
C THR A 7 2.85 -16.35 11.15
N ILE A 8 3.36 -15.26 10.54
CA ILE A 8 2.55 -14.48 9.61
C ILE A 8 2.40 -15.32 8.33
N ARG A 9 1.17 -15.72 8.02
CA ARG A 9 0.81 -16.25 6.70
C ARG A 9 0.37 -15.09 5.82
N ILE A 10 1.24 -14.66 4.90
CA ILE A 10 0.92 -13.65 3.90
C ILE A 10 0.50 -14.35 2.62
N GLU A 11 -0.77 -14.20 2.24
CA GLU A 11 -1.28 -14.66 0.94
C GLU A 11 -1.49 -13.46 0.03
N VAL A 12 -0.64 -13.33 -1.00
CA VAL A 12 -0.72 -12.25 -1.98
C VAL A 12 -1.47 -12.75 -3.21
N PHE A 13 -2.68 -12.24 -3.41
CA PHE A 13 -3.47 -12.52 -4.60
C PHE A 13 -3.23 -11.44 -5.65
N SER A 14 -2.44 -11.76 -6.68
CA SER A 14 -2.29 -10.89 -7.85
C SER A 14 -3.38 -11.17 -8.89
N GLY A 15 -3.86 -10.13 -9.57
CA GLY A 15 -4.85 -10.24 -10.64
C GLY A 15 -5.09 -8.90 -11.34
N ARG A 16 -5.43 -8.94 -12.63
CA ARG A 16 -5.98 -7.77 -13.33
C ARG A 16 -7.46 -7.65 -12.95
N GLY A 17 -7.73 -6.97 -11.85
CA GLY A 17 -9.08 -6.69 -11.38
C GLY A 17 -9.28 -5.19 -11.28
N GLU A 18 -10.43 -4.70 -11.73
CA GLU A 18 -10.88 -3.36 -11.35
C GLU A 18 -11.06 -3.29 -9.83
N PRO A 19 -10.93 -2.12 -9.18
CA PRO A 19 -10.86 -2.00 -7.72
C PRO A 19 -11.96 -2.73 -6.97
N TYR A 20 -13.19 -2.74 -7.48
CA TYR A 20 -14.33 -3.34 -6.80
C TYR A 20 -14.26 -4.87 -6.81
N GLY A 21 -13.95 -5.49 -7.96
CA GLY A 21 -13.71 -6.93 -8.05
C GLY A 21 -12.54 -7.42 -7.19
N VAL A 22 -11.53 -6.59 -6.93
CA VAL A 22 -10.46 -6.92 -5.97
C VAL A 22 -11.02 -7.07 -4.56
N VAL A 23 -11.91 -6.17 -4.14
CA VAL A 23 -12.57 -6.26 -2.83
C VAL A 23 -13.49 -7.48 -2.76
N GLU A 24 -14.29 -7.75 -3.80
CA GLU A 24 -15.15 -8.96 -3.84
C GLU A 24 -14.33 -10.25 -3.71
N LYS A 25 -13.18 -10.31 -4.40
CA LYS A 25 -12.27 -11.46 -4.28
C LYS A 25 -11.71 -11.58 -2.86
N ALA A 26 -11.28 -10.47 -2.25
CA ALA A 26 -10.79 -10.48 -0.88
C ALA A 26 -11.86 -10.96 0.12
N MET A 27 -13.12 -10.55 -0.06
CA MET A 27 -14.26 -11.05 0.73
C MET A 27 -14.45 -12.56 0.56
N ALA A 28 -14.42 -13.05 -0.67
CA ALA A 28 -14.60 -14.48 -0.97
C ALA A 28 -13.47 -15.34 -0.36
N GLU A 29 -12.22 -14.90 -0.46
CA GLU A 29 -11.09 -15.61 0.14
C GLU A 29 -11.14 -15.58 1.67
N ALA A 30 -11.51 -14.45 2.28
CA ALA A 30 -11.67 -14.35 3.72
C ALA A 30 -12.78 -15.29 4.24
N ALA A 31 -13.93 -15.32 3.56
CA ALA A 31 -15.02 -16.23 3.89
C ALA A 31 -14.62 -17.71 3.74
N ARG A 32 -13.86 -18.04 2.68
CA ARG A 32 -13.33 -19.40 2.47
C ARG A 32 -12.35 -19.79 3.58
N ALA A 33 -11.46 -18.90 3.97
CA ALA A 33 -10.49 -19.14 5.03
C ALA A 33 -11.20 -19.37 6.39
N ALA A 34 -12.16 -18.51 6.74
CA ALA A 34 -12.97 -18.67 7.94
C ALA A 34 -13.74 -20.00 7.97
N ALA A 35 -14.36 -20.40 6.85
CA ALA A 35 -15.07 -21.67 6.72
C ALA A 35 -14.16 -22.90 6.93
N ASN A 36 -12.86 -22.76 6.66
CA ASN A 36 -11.88 -23.81 6.85
C ASN A 36 -11.18 -23.77 8.24
N GLY A 37 -11.60 -22.87 9.14
CA GLY A 37 -10.97 -22.67 10.46
C GLY A 37 -9.64 -21.90 10.40
N ASP A 38 -9.39 -21.20 9.30
CA ASP A 38 -8.13 -20.56 8.92
C ASP A 38 -8.30 -19.03 8.79
N GLU A 39 -9.19 -18.44 9.60
CA GLU A 39 -9.58 -17.03 9.56
C GLU A 39 -8.38 -16.06 9.64
N TYR A 40 -8.44 -14.97 8.87
CA TYR A 40 -7.44 -13.92 8.88
C TYR A 40 -7.71 -12.89 9.96
N ASP A 41 -6.68 -12.46 10.69
CA ASP A 41 -6.78 -11.33 11.62
C ASP A 41 -7.06 -10.00 10.88
N GLU A 42 -6.50 -9.86 9.67
CA GLU A 42 -6.67 -8.67 8.85
C GLU A 42 -6.63 -9.02 7.36
N VAL A 43 -7.49 -8.36 6.58
CA VAL A 43 -7.51 -8.47 5.12
C VAL A 43 -7.27 -7.09 4.52
N TRP A 44 -6.30 -6.99 3.60
CA TRP A 44 -5.89 -5.73 2.99
C TRP A 44 -6.02 -5.77 1.46
N CYS A 45 -6.56 -4.71 0.89
CA CYS A 45 -6.43 -4.41 -0.54
C CYS A 45 -5.45 -3.25 -0.76
N VAL A 46 -4.58 -3.38 -1.76
CA VAL A 46 -3.66 -2.31 -2.16
C VAL A 46 -4.14 -1.71 -3.48
N PHE A 47 -4.32 -0.40 -3.52
CA PHE A 47 -4.85 0.30 -4.68
C PHE A 47 -3.96 1.46 -5.12
N ASP A 48 -3.79 1.56 -6.43
CA ASP A 48 -3.35 2.78 -7.08
C ASP A 48 -4.58 3.61 -7.46
N VAL A 49 -4.53 4.92 -7.24
CA VAL A 49 -5.60 5.84 -7.68
C VAL A 49 -5.59 5.98 -9.20
N GLU A 50 -4.40 5.96 -9.80
CA GLU A 50 -4.09 6.31 -11.18
C GLU A 50 -4.32 7.80 -11.49
N ALA A 51 -3.34 8.41 -12.16
CA ALA A 51 -3.46 9.76 -12.70
C ALA A 51 -2.82 9.83 -14.09
N PRO A 52 -3.42 10.59 -15.04
CA PRO A 52 -4.41 11.66 -14.82
C PRO A 52 -5.87 11.21 -14.73
N ARG A 53 -6.16 9.93 -14.92
CA ARG A 53 -7.53 9.40 -14.87
C ARG A 53 -7.61 8.30 -13.83
N ALA A 54 -8.34 8.56 -12.76
CA ALA A 54 -8.61 7.55 -11.75
C ALA A 54 -9.68 6.56 -12.23
N HIS A 55 -9.61 5.33 -11.74
CA HIS A 55 -10.62 4.32 -12.06
C HIS A 55 -11.97 4.68 -11.43
N SER A 56 -13.04 4.71 -12.23
CA SER A 56 -14.41 5.06 -11.80
C SER A 56 -15.00 4.18 -10.69
N ARG A 57 -14.41 3.01 -10.45
CA ARG A 57 -14.85 2.00 -9.49
C ARG A 57 -14.06 2.05 -8.17
N LEU A 58 -13.07 2.94 -8.06
CA LEU A 58 -12.30 3.07 -6.83
C LEU A 58 -13.18 3.52 -5.65
N ALA A 59 -13.96 4.58 -5.81
CA ALA A 59 -14.85 5.06 -4.75
C ALA A 59 -15.86 4.00 -4.24
N PRO A 60 -16.61 3.29 -5.11
CA PRO A 60 -17.49 2.22 -4.65
C PRO A 60 -16.73 1.03 -4.06
N ALA A 61 -15.51 0.72 -4.54
CA ALA A 61 -14.67 -0.32 -3.96
C ALA A 61 -14.25 0.00 -2.51
N LEU A 62 -13.79 1.23 -2.26
CA LEU A 62 -13.43 1.68 -0.92
C LEU A 62 -14.64 1.67 0.03
N ALA A 63 -15.82 2.04 -0.47
CA ALA A 63 -17.05 1.95 0.30
C ALA A 63 -17.46 0.50 0.61
N LEU A 64 -17.26 -0.43 -0.34
CA LEU A 64 -17.50 -1.86 -0.11
C LEU A 64 -16.51 -2.42 0.92
N ALA A 65 -15.22 -2.13 0.77
CA ALA A 65 -14.17 -2.61 1.66
C ALA A 65 -14.45 -2.20 3.12
N ALA A 66 -14.80 -0.93 3.35
CA ALA A 66 -15.14 -0.41 4.66
C ALA A 66 -16.35 -1.11 5.31
N ARG A 67 -17.34 -1.55 4.52
CA ARG A 67 -18.53 -2.27 5.04
C ARG A 67 -18.22 -3.71 5.46
N HIS A 68 -17.12 -4.28 4.97
CA HIS A 68 -16.75 -5.67 5.16
C HIS A 68 -15.42 -5.83 5.94
N ASP A 69 -15.02 -4.79 6.67
CA ASP A 69 -13.77 -4.76 7.46
C ASP A 69 -12.50 -5.12 6.66
N ILE A 70 -12.51 -4.80 5.35
CA ILE A 70 -11.33 -4.92 4.50
C ILE A 70 -10.60 -3.59 4.55
N ARG A 71 -9.35 -3.64 4.99
CA ARG A 71 -8.47 -2.48 5.07
C ARG A 71 -7.90 -2.14 3.69
N CYS A 72 -7.55 -0.88 3.47
CA CYS A 72 -7.00 -0.43 2.19
C CYS A 72 -5.70 0.37 2.38
N ALA A 73 -4.66 -0.04 1.65
CA ALA A 73 -3.46 0.77 1.42
C ALA A 73 -3.57 1.43 0.04
N ILE A 74 -3.57 2.75 -0.02
CA ILE A 74 -3.87 3.50 -1.25
C ILE A 74 -2.68 4.38 -1.59
N SER A 75 -2.27 4.39 -2.86
CA SER A 75 -1.26 5.33 -3.36
C SER A 75 -1.83 6.19 -4.48
N ASN A 76 -1.62 7.51 -4.41
CA ASN A 76 -2.07 8.48 -5.39
C ASN A 76 -0.87 9.28 -5.91
N PRO A 77 -0.48 9.12 -7.20
CA PRO A 77 -1.19 8.36 -8.23
C PRO A 77 -0.95 6.85 -8.24
N CYS A 78 0.19 6.36 -7.76
CA CYS A 78 0.56 4.94 -7.85
C CYS A 78 1.57 4.53 -6.78
N PHE A 79 1.82 3.24 -6.62
CA PHE A 79 2.69 2.67 -5.59
C PHE A 79 4.10 3.28 -5.56
N GLU A 80 4.64 3.68 -6.71
CA GLU A 80 5.93 4.35 -6.84
C GLU A 80 6.04 5.65 -6.03
N VAL A 81 4.90 6.27 -5.65
CA VAL A 81 4.88 7.37 -4.69
C VAL A 81 5.50 6.95 -3.35
N TYR A 82 5.10 5.80 -2.79
CA TYR A 82 5.67 5.32 -1.53
C TYR A 82 7.18 5.06 -1.65
N LEU A 83 7.63 4.55 -2.80
CA LEU A 83 9.04 4.29 -3.06
C LEU A 83 9.84 5.59 -3.20
N LEU A 84 9.32 6.58 -3.94
CA LEU A 84 9.94 7.91 -4.08
C LEU A 84 10.11 8.62 -2.73
N LEU A 85 9.15 8.46 -1.82
CA LEU A 85 9.23 9.05 -0.48
C LEU A 85 10.42 8.55 0.34
N HIS A 86 11.09 7.46 -0.03
CA HIS A 86 12.35 7.06 0.60
C HIS A 86 13.50 8.03 0.24
N TYR A 87 13.44 8.67 -0.92
CA TYR A 87 14.51 9.51 -1.45
C TYR A 87 14.21 11.00 -1.35
N GLU A 88 12.95 11.40 -1.49
CA GLU A 88 12.58 12.81 -1.66
C GLU A 88 11.19 13.16 -1.13
N GLU A 89 10.95 14.46 -0.92
CA GLU A 89 9.64 15.01 -0.58
C GLU A 89 8.81 15.25 -1.84
N LEU A 90 7.51 14.93 -1.77
CA LEU A 90 6.57 15.09 -2.89
C LEU A 90 5.45 16.05 -2.52
N THR A 91 5.38 17.20 -3.19
CA THR A 91 4.36 18.23 -2.94
C THR A 91 3.59 18.66 -4.20
N ALA A 92 4.15 18.41 -5.38
CA ALA A 92 3.55 18.73 -6.66
C ALA A 92 2.76 17.54 -7.20
N TYR A 93 1.70 17.84 -7.96
CA TYR A 93 0.93 16.84 -8.69
C TYR A 93 1.83 15.93 -9.55
N LEU A 94 1.54 14.64 -9.57
CA LEU A 94 2.23 13.63 -10.37
C LEU A 94 1.24 12.76 -11.13
N THR A 95 1.55 12.47 -12.40
CA THR A 95 0.95 11.33 -13.11
C THR A 95 1.64 10.02 -12.72
N SER A 96 0.96 8.88 -12.90
CA SER A 96 1.57 7.58 -12.60
C SER A 96 2.86 7.35 -13.40
N SER A 97 2.86 7.75 -14.67
CA SER A 97 4.03 7.65 -15.55
C SER A 97 5.20 8.53 -15.10
N GLU A 98 4.95 9.72 -14.58
CA GLU A 98 6.00 10.60 -14.03
C GLU A 98 6.59 10.02 -12.76
N ALA A 99 5.76 9.48 -11.86
CA ALA A 99 6.22 8.83 -10.64
C ALA A 99 7.13 7.65 -10.96
N SER A 100 6.73 6.74 -11.86
CA SER A 100 7.58 5.60 -12.24
C SER A 100 8.88 6.05 -12.91
N ARG A 101 8.84 7.07 -13.78
CA ARG A 101 10.05 7.56 -14.50
C ARG A 101 11.01 8.28 -13.57
N ARG A 102 10.50 8.99 -12.55
CA ARG A 102 11.31 9.62 -11.51
C ARG A 102 11.94 8.59 -10.59
N LEU A 103 11.20 7.54 -10.23
CA LEU A 103 11.72 6.46 -9.37
C LEU A 103 12.90 5.72 -10.02
N GLU A 104 12.85 5.51 -11.33
CA GLU A 104 13.95 4.87 -12.10
C GLU A 104 15.28 5.65 -12.03
N GLN A 105 15.25 6.92 -11.62
CA GLN A 105 16.46 7.74 -11.43
C GLN A 105 17.12 7.54 -10.06
N HIS A 106 16.46 6.86 -9.12
CA HIS A 106 16.98 6.62 -7.79
C HIS A 106 17.70 5.26 -7.68
N PRO A 107 18.71 5.14 -6.79
CA PRO A 107 19.51 3.93 -6.64
C PRO A 107 18.76 2.84 -5.85
N CYS A 108 17.61 2.42 -6.36
CA CYS A 108 16.73 1.40 -5.74
C CYS A 108 16.57 0.15 -6.61
N GLY A 109 17.30 0.04 -7.72
CA GLY A 109 17.16 -1.08 -8.66
C GLY A 109 15.85 -1.09 -9.45
N TYR A 110 15.02 -0.03 -9.33
CA TYR A 110 13.78 0.11 -10.08
C TYR A 110 14.02 0.25 -11.57
N SER A 111 13.19 -0.45 -12.37
CA SER A 111 13.17 -0.28 -13.83
C SER A 111 11.73 -0.30 -14.34
N LEU A 112 11.43 0.53 -15.33
CA LEU A 112 10.11 0.59 -15.96
C LEU A 112 9.71 -0.74 -16.62
N ARG A 113 10.69 -1.53 -17.06
CA ARG A 113 10.47 -2.82 -17.71
C ARG A 113 10.12 -3.93 -16.73
N GLY A 114 10.84 -4.02 -15.61
CA GLY A 114 10.69 -5.11 -14.65
C GLY A 114 9.79 -4.77 -13.45
N LYS A 115 9.64 -3.48 -13.13
CA LYS A 115 8.97 -2.96 -11.92
C LYS A 115 9.43 -3.63 -10.61
N GLN A 116 10.62 -4.20 -10.63
CA GLN A 116 11.29 -4.77 -9.46
C GLN A 116 11.97 -3.66 -8.67
N VAL A 117 12.20 -3.88 -7.38
CA VAL A 117 12.94 -2.94 -6.54
C VAL A 117 13.87 -3.73 -5.63
N ASP A 118 15.05 -3.19 -5.36
CA ASP A 118 15.95 -3.68 -4.32
C ASP A 118 15.48 -3.15 -2.97
N PHE A 119 14.89 -4.03 -2.15
CA PHE A 119 14.39 -3.67 -0.83
C PHE A 119 15.49 -3.23 0.14
N GLU A 120 16.71 -3.76 0.01
CA GLU A 120 17.81 -3.35 0.88
C GLU A 120 18.23 -1.91 0.60
N ALA A 121 18.13 -1.46 -0.66
CA ALA A 121 18.40 -0.09 -1.05
C ALA A 121 17.36 0.92 -0.51
N LEU A 122 16.15 0.46 -0.16
CA LEU A 122 15.11 1.28 0.46
C LEU A 122 15.22 1.35 1.98
N ARG A 123 15.83 0.35 2.61
CA ARG A 123 15.89 0.21 4.07
C ARG A 123 16.35 1.47 4.82
N PRO A 124 17.39 2.21 4.36
CA PRO A 124 17.85 3.42 5.06
C PRO A 124 16.84 4.56 5.07
N GLY A 125 16.01 4.71 4.03
CA GLY A 125 15.08 5.82 3.87
C GLY A 125 13.68 5.57 4.45
N ARG A 126 13.48 4.45 5.15
CA ARG A 126 12.15 4.01 5.59
C ARG A 126 11.52 4.97 6.59
N ALA A 127 12.30 5.47 7.56
CA ALA A 127 11.81 6.41 8.56
C ALA A 127 11.39 7.74 7.92
N GLU A 128 12.17 8.21 6.95
CA GLU A 128 11.88 9.39 6.15
C GLU A 128 10.63 9.18 5.29
N ALA A 129 10.49 8.02 4.64
CA ALA A 129 9.30 7.70 3.85
C ALA A 129 8.02 7.76 4.71
N PHE A 130 8.07 7.23 5.93
CA PHE A 130 6.95 7.32 6.88
C PHE A 130 6.65 8.77 7.26
N GLY A 131 7.67 9.54 7.63
CA GLY A 131 7.51 10.94 8.02
C GLY A 131 6.98 11.80 6.87
N ARG A 132 7.44 11.58 5.64
CA ARG A 132 6.98 12.31 4.45
C ARG A 132 5.58 11.88 4.03
N ALA A 133 5.20 10.61 4.17
CA ALA A 133 3.83 10.16 3.88
C ALA A 133 2.77 10.78 4.82
N ALA A 134 3.12 11.05 6.07
CA ALA A 134 2.21 11.67 7.05
C ALA A 134 1.93 13.16 6.77
N ARG A 135 2.82 13.87 6.07
CA ARG A 135 2.69 15.33 5.83
C ARG A 135 1.54 15.70 4.88
N PRO A 136 1.37 15.05 3.71
CA PRO A 136 0.24 15.29 2.82
C PRO A 136 -1.12 14.94 3.44
N GLU A 137 -1.20 14.00 4.40
CA GLU A 137 -2.48 13.61 4.99
C GLU A 137 -3.18 14.79 5.70
N GLY A 138 -2.43 15.65 6.39
CA GLY A 138 -2.97 16.88 6.99
C GLY A 138 -3.53 17.87 5.96
N LEU A 139 -2.87 18.01 4.80
CA LEU A 139 -3.29 18.89 3.69
C LEU A 139 -4.49 18.34 2.89
N HIS A 140 -4.78 17.05 3.07
CA HIS A 140 -5.80 16.30 2.36
C HIS A 140 -7.06 16.00 3.18
N LEU A 141 -7.12 16.52 4.41
CA LEU A 141 -8.27 16.35 5.29
C LEU A 141 -9.56 16.81 4.58
N GLY A 142 -10.59 15.96 4.60
CA GLY A 142 -11.88 16.22 3.97
C GLY A 142 -11.92 16.08 2.44
N LYS A 143 -10.79 15.88 1.75
CA LYS A 143 -10.77 15.66 0.29
C LYS A 143 -11.08 14.20 -0.06
N PRO A 144 -11.77 13.92 -1.18
CA PRO A 144 -11.90 12.55 -1.68
C PRO A 144 -10.52 11.99 -2.07
N VAL A 145 -10.31 10.68 -1.91
CA VAL A 145 -9.02 10.00 -2.17
C VAL A 145 -8.41 10.34 -3.53
N VAL A 146 -9.26 10.44 -4.57
CA VAL A 146 -8.83 10.77 -5.94
C VAL A 146 -8.18 12.16 -6.06
N ALA A 147 -8.50 13.10 -5.16
CA ALA A 147 -7.98 14.45 -5.15
C ALA A 147 -6.73 14.63 -4.26
N ARG A 148 -6.25 13.55 -3.63
CA ARG A 148 -5.12 13.57 -2.69
C ARG A 148 -3.79 13.28 -3.40
N ASN A 149 -3.45 14.02 -4.46
CA ASN A 149 -2.23 13.77 -5.23
C ASN A 149 -1.13 14.78 -4.87
N PRO A 150 0.09 14.37 -4.48
CA PRO A 150 0.52 12.99 -4.22
C PRO A 150 0.22 12.54 -2.78
N SER A 151 -0.10 11.27 -2.56
CA SER A 151 -0.24 10.69 -1.20
C SER A 151 -0.11 9.16 -1.19
N THR A 152 0.13 8.58 -0.01
CA THR A 152 0.09 7.13 0.18
C THR A 152 -0.23 6.75 1.63
N SER A 153 -1.04 5.70 1.83
CA SER A 153 -1.31 5.08 3.14
C SER A 153 -0.60 3.74 3.34
N VAL A 154 0.33 3.36 2.46
CA VAL A 154 1.15 2.14 2.57
C VAL A 154 1.91 2.01 3.89
N PRO A 155 2.41 3.09 4.55
CA PRO A 155 2.99 2.97 5.89
C PRO A 155 2.07 2.30 6.92
N GLY A 156 0.74 2.45 6.80
CA GLY A 156 -0.22 1.77 7.65
C GLY A 156 -0.21 0.25 7.46
N LEU A 157 -0.15 -0.22 6.21
CA LEU A 157 0.01 -1.65 5.89
C LEU A 157 1.35 -2.19 6.42
N VAL A 158 2.45 -1.46 6.21
CA VAL A 158 3.78 -1.88 6.71
C VAL A 158 3.77 -1.97 8.23
N THR A 159 3.13 -1.01 8.92
CA THR A 159 2.98 -1.05 10.38
C THR A 159 2.21 -2.26 10.85
N ALA A 160 1.10 -2.62 10.17
CA ALA A 160 0.33 -3.82 10.47
C ALA A 160 1.19 -5.09 10.29
N LEU A 161 1.90 -5.22 9.17
CA LEU A 161 2.78 -6.35 8.89
C LEU A 161 3.92 -6.51 9.91
N VAL A 162 4.48 -5.40 10.40
CA VAL A 162 5.55 -5.44 11.42
C VAL A 162 4.98 -5.76 12.81
N SER A 163 3.82 -5.23 13.16
CA SER A 163 3.19 -5.43 14.47
C SER A 163 2.81 -6.89 14.71
N HIS A 164 2.39 -7.61 13.65
CA HIS A 164 2.06 -9.03 13.72
C HIS A 164 3.31 -9.95 13.70
N ASN A 165 4.51 -9.40 13.47
CA ASN A 165 5.76 -10.17 13.35
C ASN A 165 6.52 -10.32 14.67
N GLY A 166 5.96 -9.86 15.80
CA GLY A 166 6.63 -9.88 17.10
C GLY A 166 7.85 -8.92 17.17
N PRO A 167 8.34 -8.61 18.38
CA PRO A 167 9.23 -7.46 18.64
C PRO A 167 10.71 -7.71 18.28
N HIS A 168 11.01 -8.17 17.06
CA HIS A 168 12.40 -8.33 16.59
C HIS A 168 12.83 -7.36 15.49
N PHE A 169 11.94 -6.52 14.96
CA PHE A 169 12.35 -5.35 14.19
C PHE A 169 12.52 -4.16 15.11
N SER A 170 13.72 -4.04 15.70
CA SER A 170 14.13 -2.79 16.33
C SER A 170 14.12 -1.70 15.26
N ILE A 171 13.30 -0.67 15.49
CA ILE A 171 13.37 0.59 14.77
C ILE A 171 14.68 1.24 15.22
N GLN A 172 15.71 1.15 14.37
CA GLN A 172 16.88 2.03 14.39
C GLN A 172 17.00 2.66 13.02
#